data_AF-A0A2V3ICK5-F1
#
_entry.id   AF-A0A2V3ICK5-F1
#
_cell.length_a   1.000
_cell.length_b   1.000
_cell.length_c   1.000
_cell.angle_alpha   90.00
_cell.angle_beta   90.00
_cell.angle_gamma   90.00
#
_symmetry.space_group_name_H-M   'P 1'
#
loop_
_entity.id
_entity.type
_entity.pdbx_description
1 polymer ?
#
loop_
_entity_poly.entity_id
_entity_poly.type
_entity_poly.pdbx_seq_one_letter_code
_entity_poly.pdbx_strand_id
1 'polypeptide(L)'
;MAAFVGAVPLTVSTFTSRFPSAYADTRNERVQPARSPARQTPTMTILSGLDTVNTDSYTFSRFILGPFQPKVLNPGSSEGDREIHLRAAYRHIFGNAYLMEEERAELAVPESQYKAGNISAREFVRCLAKSSAYKKRFLDGASQFRFIELNFMHLLGRAPDTRKDISEHLAIYATQGVDADIDSYIDSEEYSSVFGDDTIPFLRFRGAYTPCESFNKQCALKGGWANSDKAMGGAALSGYNGADGKQFCQNISSYISAEPTPYEQVAENTPLKSTAPNWYACPNPAVEPQPGFVSVAEVRALEETVAALQSQYDAELEKKLNTPRDPLAFYRGMISDMGAMLDRGPAYSGGDPLLANPYAKQMGSESPLTDAGQKSSDYKRFMSQLENDTLSRTEKDLEEAKASLRVLSVALASSTPVTPTVELPGQVSSGVTTAVADQTTTARPRVSAAPRKPRSVAQPKSEGGLKVGPVTLPSVSLPSVSLPSVSLPFGKK
;
A
#
# COMPACT_ATOMS: atom_id res chain seq x y z
N MET A 1 -32.76 28.38 -33.33
CA MET A 1 -33.58 29.55 -32.96
C MET A 1 -33.33 29.81 -31.48
N ALA A 2 -32.38 30.68 -31.15
CA ALA A 2 -32.59 32.09 -30.73
C ALA A 2 -33.28 32.17 -29.34
N ALA A 3 -32.77 32.81 -28.30
CA ALA A 3 -31.76 33.85 -28.23
C ALA A 3 -31.04 33.91 -26.86
N PHE A 4 -29.81 34.42 -26.94
CA PHE A 4 -28.90 34.90 -25.91
C PHE A 4 -29.48 36.09 -25.11
N VAL A 5 -29.15 36.18 -23.81
CA VAL A 5 -29.05 37.46 -23.09
C VAL A 5 -27.73 37.47 -22.33
N GLY A 6 -26.84 38.39 -22.72
CA GLY A 6 -25.50 38.56 -22.18
C GLY A 6 -25.45 39.56 -21.02
N ALA A 7 -24.57 39.28 -20.07
CA ALA A 7 -24.15 40.22 -19.04
C ALA A 7 -22.70 40.66 -19.33
N VAL A 8 -22.50 41.98 -19.40
CA VAL A 8 -21.23 42.67 -19.69
C VAL A 8 -20.49 42.97 -18.38
N PRO A 9 -19.16 42.79 -18.29
CA PRO A 9 -18.38 43.26 -17.14
C PRO A 9 -17.96 44.72 -17.28
N LEU A 10 -18.12 45.48 -16.19
CA LEU A 10 -17.68 46.87 -16.02
C LEU A 10 -16.14 46.96 -16.03
N THR A 11 -15.61 47.78 -16.93
CA THR A 11 -14.18 48.15 -17.00
C THR A 11 -13.98 49.49 -16.30
N VAL A 12 -13.11 49.52 -15.29
CA VAL A 12 -12.68 50.75 -14.61
C VAL A 12 -11.51 51.33 -15.39
N SER A 13 -11.77 52.45 -16.08
CA SER A 13 -10.78 53.28 -16.75
C SER A 13 -10.15 54.24 -15.74
N THR A 14 -8.86 54.09 -15.44
CA THR A 14 -8.07 55.12 -14.75
C THR A 14 -7.28 55.94 -15.77
N PHE A 15 -7.70 57.20 -15.87
CA PHE A 15 -7.19 58.24 -16.74
C PHE A 15 -5.81 58.69 -16.22
N THR A 16 -4.75 58.50 -17.02
CA THR A 16 -3.41 59.08 -16.73
C THR A 16 -3.16 60.27 -17.65
N SER A 17 -3.20 61.47 -17.08
CA SER A 17 -2.86 62.71 -17.77
C SER A 17 -1.34 62.87 -17.89
N ARG A 18 -0.84 62.91 -19.13
CA ARG A 18 0.52 63.36 -19.47
C ARG A 18 0.59 64.89 -19.43
N PHE A 19 1.53 65.43 -18.65
CA PHE A 19 2.13 66.75 -18.89
C PHE A 19 3.65 66.57 -18.97
N PRO A 20 4.35 67.13 -19.98
CA PRO A 20 5.80 67.07 -20.05
C PRO A 20 6.39 68.33 -19.40
N SER A 21 7.29 68.17 -18.44
CA SER A 21 8.18 69.25 -18.02
C SER A 21 9.61 68.73 -18.04
N ALA A 22 10.35 69.21 -19.03
CA ALA A 22 11.78 69.01 -19.16
C ALA A 22 12.51 69.82 -18.08
N TYR A 23 13.27 69.14 -17.23
CA TYR A 23 14.41 69.76 -16.56
C TYR A 23 15.51 68.71 -16.43
N ALA A 24 16.63 68.99 -17.09
CA ALA A 24 17.83 68.18 -17.06
C ALA A 24 18.57 68.47 -15.75
N ASP A 25 18.90 67.42 -15.00
CA ASP A 25 19.96 67.49 -14.01
C ASP A 25 20.86 66.25 -14.15
N THR A 26 22.01 66.51 -14.77
CA THR A 26 23.19 65.66 -14.77
C THR A 26 23.78 65.64 -13.37
N ARG A 27 23.82 64.47 -12.71
CA ARG A 27 24.86 64.02 -11.75
C ARG A 27 24.35 62.82 -10.95
N ASN A 28 24.80 61.62 -11.34
CA ASN A 28 25.24 60.51 -10.48
C ASN A 28 25.09 59.20 -11.28
N GLU A 29 26.18 58.78 -11.92
CA GLU A 29 26.34 57.39 -12.34
C GLU A 29 26.40 56.50 -11.09
N ARG A 30 25.22 56.05 -10.63
CA ARG A 30 25.15 54.87 -9.76
C ARG A 30 25.36 53.66 -10.66
N VAL A 31 26.53 53.05 -10.52
CA VAL A 31 26.80 51.66 -10.89
C VAL A 31 25.64 50.81 -10.38
N GLN A 32 24.83 50.26 -11.29
CA GLN A 32 23.83 49.26 -10.93
C GLN A 32 24.57 48.04 -10.40
N PRO A 33 24.29 47.53 -9.18
CA PRO A 33 24.88 46.27 -8.76
C PRO A 33 24.41 45.19 -9.73
N ALA A 34 25.36 44.43 -10.27
CA ALA A 34 25.10 43.28 -11.13
C ALA A 34 23.99 42.44 -10.51
N ARG A 35 22.91 42.21 -11.27
CA ARG A 35 21.81 41.32 -10.89
C ARG A 35 22.43 39.97 -10.59
N SER A 36 22.57 39.65 -9.31
CA SER A 36 23.02 38.33 -8.88
C SER A 36 22.13 37.28 -9.56
N PRO A 37 22.68 36.17 -10.08
CA PRO A 37 21.83 35.10 -10.57
C PRO A 37 20.90 34.74 -9.42
N ALA A 38 19.60 34.73 -9.69
CA ALA A 38 18.59 34.40 -8.71
C ALA A 38 19.08 33.16 -7.95
N ARG A 39 19.38 33.34 -6.65
CA ARG A 39 19.73 32.24 -5.76
C ARG A 39 18.55 31.30 -5.84
N GLN A 40 18.68 30.22 -6.61
CA GLN A 40 17.72 29.13 -6.60
C GLN A 40 17.68 28.69 -5.15
N THR A 41 16.63 29.09 -4.43
CA THR A 41 16.29 28.45 -3.18
C THR A 41 16.17 26.98 -3.55
N PRO A 42 16.95 26.06 -2.96
CA PRO A 42 16.78 24.64 -3.26
C PRO A 42 15.37 24.29 -2.82
N THR A 43 14.44 24.24 -3.76
CA THR A 43 13.17 23.58 -3.54
C THR A 43 13.55 22.14 -3.25
N MET A 44 13.41 21.71 -1.99
CA MET A 44 13.54 20.31 -1.61
C MET A 44 12.42 19.54 -2.29
N THR A 45 12.62 19.16 -3.56
CA THR A 45 11.73 18.24 -4.27
C THR A 45 11.92 16.86 -3.66
N ILE A 46 10.87 16.35 -3.02
CA ILE A 46 10.87 15.04 -2.32
C ILE A 46 11.07 13.88 -3.31
N LEU A 47 10.67 14.06 -4.57
CA LEU A 47 10.85 13.11 -5.67
C LEU A 47 11.44 13.83 -6.88
N SER A 48 12.43 13.20 -7.52
CA SER A 48 13.10 13.73 -8.70
C SER A 48 12.51 13.28 -10.05
N GLY A 49 11.51 12.39 -10.05
CA GLY A 49 10.83 11.94 -11.28
C GLY A 49 10.09 10.61 -11.15
N LEU A 50 9.73 10.04 -12.29
CA LEU A 50 9.23 8.66 -12.42
C LEU A 50 10.38 7.66 -12.23
N ASP A 51 10.03 6.37 -12.10
CA ASP A 51 10.99 5.28 -11.89
C ASP A 51 11.99 5.07 -13.05
N THR A 52 11.70 5.62 -14.22
CA THR A 52 12.60 5.64 -15.38
C THR A 52 13.77 6.61 -15.22
N VAL A 53 13.61 7.65 -14.39
CA VAL A 53 14.62 8.71 -14.18
C VAL A 53 15.40 8.46 -12.90
N ASN A 54 14.72 8.06 -11.83
CA ASN A 54 15.37 7.78 -10.55
C ASN A 54 14.65 6.69 -9.77
N THR A 55 15.39 6.00 -8.91
CA THR A 55 14.92 4.90 -8.06
C THR A 55 14.51 5.34 -6.65
N ASP A 56 14.65 6.62 -6.29
CA ASP A 56 14.26 7.15 -4.97
C ASP A 56 12.84 6.74 -4.55
N SER A 57 11.92 6.70 -5.51
CA SER A 57 10.53 6.35 -5.25
C SER A 57 10.35 4.92 -4.71
N TYR A 58 11.28 4.01 -5.01
CA TYR A 58 11.26 2.64 -4.51
C TYR A 58 11.67 2.54 -3.03
N THR A 59 12.31 3.56 -2.46
CA THR A 59 12.85 3.50 -1.08
C THR A 59 11.78 3.58 0.01
N PHE A 60 10.64 4.21 -0.28
CA PHE A 60 9.52 4.37 0.66
C PHE A 60 8.21 3.76 0.15
N SER A 61 8.17 3.29 -1.09
CA SER A 61 6.98 2.66 -1.65
C SER A 61 6.79 1.24 -1.14
N ARG A 62 5.70 0.61 -1.61
CA ARG A 62 5.37 -0.77 -1.30
C ARG A 62 6.43 -1.79 -1.67
N PHE A 63 7.32 -1.40 -2.59
CA PHE A 63 8.39 -2.22 -3.13
C PHE A 63 9.27 -2.87 -2.05
N ILE A 64 9.66 -2.13 -1.01
CA ILE A 64 10.59 -2.62 0.03
C ILE A 64 10.02 -3.77 0.88
N LEU A 65 8.70 -3.86 0.96
CA LEU A 65 8.00 -4.83 1.83
C LEU A 65 7.65 -6.12 1.10
N GLY A 66 7.72 -6.12 -0.23
CA GLY A 66 7.21 -7.19 -1.06
C GLY A 66 8.28 -8.10 -1.65
N PRO A 67 7.88 -9.30 -2.13
CA PRO A 67 8.74 -10.18 -2.90
C PRO A 67 8.94 -9.73 -4.35
N PHE A 68 8.38 -8.58 -4.75
CA PHE A 68 8.48 -8.01 -6.09
C PHE A 68 9.76 -7.18 -6.26
N GLN A 69 10.90 -7.81 -6.00
CA GLN A 69 12.21 -7.18 -6.08
C GLN A 69 12.96 -7.62 -7.35
N PRO A 70 13.88 -6.77 -7.85
CA PRO A 70 14.73 -7.12 -8.97
C PRO A 70 15.57 -8.35 -8.61
N LYS A 71 15.60 -9.29 -9.53
CA LYS A 71 16.52 -10.42 -9.45
C LYS A 71 17.52 -10.26 -10.58
N VAL A 72 18.80 -10.19 -10.20
CA VAL A 72 19.94 -10.06 -11.12
C VAL A 72 20.81 -11.32 -11.01
N LEU A 73 21.25 -11.86 -12.14
CA LEU A 73 22.06 -13.06 -12.17
C LEU A 73 23.53 -12.67 -12.22
N ASN A 74 24.26 -12.89 -11.12
CA ASN A 74 25.68 -12.56 -11.08
C ASN A 74 26.51 -13.59 -11.88
N PRO A 75 27.59 -13.15 -12.57
CA PRO A 75 28.57 -14.04 -13.17
C PRO A 75 29.17 -14.97 -12.11
N GLY A 76 29.19 -16.28 -12.36
CA GLY A 76 29.69 -17.29 -11.40
C GLY A 76 28.67 -17.74 -10.34
N SER A 77 27.39 -17.39 -10.50
CA SER A 77 26.28 -17.91 -9.68
C SER A 77 26.20 -19.44 -9.69
N SER A 78 25.76 -20.01 -8.56
CA SER A 78 25.56 -21.46 -8.43
C SER A 78 24.40 -21.95 -9.31
N GLU A 79 24.34 -23.25 -9.59
CA GLU A 79 23.20 -23.84 -10.31
C GLU A 79 21.87 -23.61 -9.59
N GLY A 80 21.88 -23.62 -8.26
CA GLY A 80 20.71 -23.32 -7.44
C GLY A 80 20.21 -21.89 -7.64
N ASP A 81 21.12 -20.91 -7.66
CA ASP A 81 20.77 -19.50 -7.88
C ASP A 81 20.20 -19.27 -9.29
N ARG A 82 20.79 -19.93 -10.29
CA ARG A 82 20.29 -19.91 -11.68
C ARG A 82 18.88 -20.48 -11.77
N GLU A 83 18.60 -21.59 -11.09
CA GLU A 83 17.25 -22.18 -11.05
C GLU A 83 16.25 -21.26 -10.33
N ILE A 84 16.64 -20.58 -9.25
CA ILE A 84 15.81 -19.57 -8.57
C ILE A 84 15.48 -18.40 -9.51
N HIS A 85 16.44 -17.97 -10.31
CA HIS A 85 16.30 -16.90 -11.30
C HIS A 85 15.32 -17.28 -12.41
N LEU A 86 15.49 -18.46 -13.00
CA LEU A 86 14.59 -19.01 -14.01
C LEU A 86 13.15 -19.15 -13.50
N ARG A 87 12.98 -19.69 -12.29
CA ARG A 87 11.64 -19.79 -11.66
C ARG A 87 11.01 -18.43 -11.45
N ALA A 88 11.80 -17.40 -11.16
CA ALA A 88 11.29 -16.04 -11.03
C ALA A 88 10.83 -15.46 -12.38
N ALA A 89 11.62 -15.68 -13.44
CA ALA A 89 11.25 -15.32 -14.82
C ALA A 89 9.92 -15.99 -15.20
N TYR A 90 9.81 -17.29 -14.95
CA TYR A 90 8.59 -18.04 -15.24
C TYR A 90 7.38 -17.55 -14.46
N ARG A 91 7.57 -17.28 -13.17
CA ARG A 91 6.50 -16.76 -12.34
C ARG A 91 6.01 -15.39 -12.83
N HIS A 92 6.90 -14.52 -13.29
CA HIS A 92 6.52 -13.19 -13.73
C HIS A 92 5.91 -13.20 -15.15
N ILE A 93 6.64 -13.75 -16.12
CA ILE A 93 6.30 -13.71 -17.55
C ILE A 93 5.07 -14.57 -17.86
N PHE A 94 4.95 -15.75 -17.24
CA PHE A 94 3.76 -16.59 -17.40
C PHE A 94 2.68 -16.32 -16.36
N GLY A 95 2.79 -15.25 -15.56
CA GLY A 95 1.69 -14.85 -14.69
C GLY A 95 1.29 -15.90 -13.63
N ASN A 96 2.28 -16.55 -13.00
CA ASN A 96 2.08 -17.64 -12.05
C ASN A 96 1.32 -18.85 -12.62
N ALA A 97 1.33 -19.06 -13.93
CA ALA A 97 0.77 -20.25 -14.56
C ALA A 97 1.68 -21.48 -14.37
N TYR A 98 1.08 -22.68 -14.32
CA TYR A 98 1.82 -23.93 -14.20
C TYR A 98 2.45 -24.32 -15.53
N LEU A 99 3.78 -24.45 -15.58
CA LEU A 99 4.50 -25.02 -16.71
C LEU A 99 4.79 -26.49 -16.43
N MET A 100 4.24 -27.37 -17.26
CA MET A 100 4.54 -28.80 -17.17
C MET A 100 5.89 -29.10 -17.81
N GLU A 101 6.50 -30.25 -17.48
CA GLU A 101 7.83 -30.61 -17.98
C GLU A 101 7.90 -30.66 -19.52
N GLU A 102 6.82 -31.11 -20.16
CA GLU A 102 6.69 -31.15 -21.62
C GLU A 102 6.68 -29.76 -22.25
N GLU A 103 5.95 -28.81 -21.66
CA GLU A 103 5.93 -27.42 -22.12
C GLU A 103 7.25 -26.72 -21.83
N ARG A 104 7.91 -27.07 -20.71
CA ARG A 104 9.25 -26.57 -20.38
C ARG A 104 10.30 -27.08 -21.37
N ALA A 105 10.11 -28.25 -21.97
CA ALA A 105 10.99 -28.76 -23.01
C ALA A 105 11.01 -27.85 -24.26
N GLU A 106 9.89 -27.17 -24.58
CA GLU A 106 9.85 -26.14 -25.64
C GLU A 106 10.78 -24.95 -25.34
N LEU A 107 11.09 -24.71 -24.06
CA LEU A 107 11.92 -23.61 -23.56
C LEU A 107 13.37 -24.02 -23.26
N ALA A 108 13.74 -25.28 -23.51
CA ALA A 108 15.07 -25.81 -23.14
C ALA A 108 16.23 -25.09 -23.83
N VAL A 109 16.03 -24.65 -25.09
CA VAL A 109 17.06 -23.91 -25.86
C VAL A 109 17.35 -22.55 -25.23
N PRO A 110 16.37 -21.63 -25.05
CA PRO A 110 16.64 -20.35 -24.38
C PRO A 110 17.07 -20.53 -22.92
N GLU A 111 16.58 -21.54 -22.20
CA GLU A 111 17.08 -21.86 -20.85
C GLU A 111 18.58 -22.14 -20.84
N SER A 112 19.06 -23.00 -21.75
CA SER A 112 20.46 -23.36 -21.82
C SER A 112 21.35 -22.17 -22.18
N GLN A 113 20.91 -21.35 -23.14
CA GLN A 113 21.63 -20.13 -23.53
C GLN A 113 21.71 -19.12 -22.38
N TYR A 114 20.63 -18.95 -21.61
CA TYR A 114 20.61 -18.06 -20.46
C TYR A 114 21.47 -18.60 -19.31
N LYS A 115 21.40 -19.90 -19.00
CA LYS A 115 22.25 -20.56 -17.98
C LYS A 115 23.74 -20.45 -18.33
N ALA A 116 24.08 -20.50 -19.61
CA ALA A 116 25.44 -20.31 -20.10
C ALA A 116 25.92 -18.85 -20.05
N GLY A 117 25.00 -17.88 -19.92
CA GLY A 117 25.29 -16.45 -19.99
C GLY A 117 25.53 -15.92 -21.41
N ASN A 118 25.07 -16.65 -22.43
CA ASN A 118 25.22 -16.24 -23.84
C ASN A 118 24.19 -15.18 -24.26
N ILE A 119 23.04 -15.14 -23.57
CA ILE A 119 21.97 -14.16 -23.80
C ILE A 119 21.69 -13.40 -22.49
N SER A 120 21.30 -12.13 -22.62
CA SER A 120 20.91 -11.31 -21.47
C SER A 120 19.55 -11.71 -20.90
N ALA A 121 19.19 -11.22 -19.71
CA ALA A 121 17.86 -11.46 -19.14
C ALA A 121 16.76 -10.87 -20.03
N ARG A 122 17.02 -9.70 -20.64
CA ARG A 122 16.14 -9.07 -21.63
C ARG A 122 15.90 -9.95 -22.86
N GLU A 123 16.97 -10.49 -23.44
CA GLU A 123 16.86 -11.39 -24.60
C GLU A 123 16.19 -12.72 -24.23
N PHE A 124 16.46 -13.23 -23.03
CA PHE A 124 15.77 -14.41 -22.51
C PHE A 124 14.26 -14.17 -22.39
N VAL A 125 13.83 -13.03 -21.82
CA VAL A 125 12.41 -12.63 -21.76
C VAL A 125 11.80 -12.53 -23.16
N ARG A 126 12.52 -11.97 -24.14
CA ARG A 126 12.08 -11.92 -25.54
C ARG A 126 11.84 -13.31 -26.13
N CYS A 127 12.77 -14.24 -25.91
CA CYS A 127 12.61 -15.63 -26.34
C CYS A 127 11.40 -16.32 -25.68
N LEU A 128 11.16 -16.05 -24.39
CA LEU A 128 9.99 -16.58 -23.67
C LEU A 128 8.67 -16.02 -24.21
N ALA A 129 8.58 -14.72 -24.46
CA ALA A 129 7.36 -14.10 -24.99
C ALA A 129 7.04 -14.56 -26.43
N LYS A 130 8.06 -14.85 -27.25
CA LYS A 130 7.89 -15.37 -28.62
C LYS A 130 7.64 -16.88 -28.68
N SER A 131 7.80 -17.59 -27.57
CA SER A 131 7.64 -19.05 -27.52
C SER A 131 6.21 -19.49 -27.85
N SER A 132 6.07 -20.72 -28.36
CA SER A 132 4.77 -21.36 -28.57
C SER A 132 3.99 -21.51 -27.27
N ALA A 133 4.66 -21.80 -26.15
CA ALA A 133 4.03 -21.89 -24.84
C ALA A 133 3.35 -20.58 -24.41
N TYR A 134 3.97 -19.43 -24.67
CA TYR A 134 3.37 -18.12 -24.36
C TYR A 134 2.20 -17.80 -25.30
N LYS A 135 2.36 -18.04 -26.61
CA LYS A 135 1.32 -17.81 -27.62
C LYS A 135 0.07 -18.66 -27.35
N LYS A 136 0.22 -19.96 -27.06
CA LYS A 136 -0.89 -20.86 -26.70
C LYS A 136 -1.71 -20.36 -25.50
N ARG A 137 -1.06 -19.73 -24.51
CA ARG A 137 -1.71 -19.30 -23.27
C ARG A 137 -2.39 -17.95 -23.37
N PHE A 138 -1.73 -17.00 -24.03
CA PHE A 138 -2.12 -15.59 -23.96
C PHE A 138 -2.54 -15.00 -25.31
N LEU A 139 -2.18 -15.62 -26.43
CA LEU A 139 -2.54 -15.13 -27.76
C LEU A 139 -3.76 -15.88 -28.33
N ASP A 140 -3.67 -17.21 -28.47
CA ASP A 140 -4.60 -18.00 -29.28
C ASP A 140 -6.06 -17.92 -28.79
N GLY A 141 -6.26 -17.83 -27.47
CA GLY A 141 -7.58 -17.76 -26.84
C GLY A 141 -8.00 -16.37 -26.35
N ALA A 142 -7.17 -15.33 -26.51
CA ALA A 142 -7.40 -14.04 -25.89
C ALA A 142 -8.03 -13.00 -26.80
N SER A 143 -8.84 -12.11 -26.19
CA SER A 143 -9.18 -10.84 -26.84
C SER A 143 -7.94 -9.96 -26.98
N GLN A 144 -7.86 -9.16 -28.04
CA GLN A 144 -6.72 -8.28 -28.31
C GLN A 144 -6.43 -7.32 -27.14
N PHE A 145 -7.47 -6.77 -26.52
CA PHE A 145 -7.35 -5.96 -25.31
C PHE A 145 -6.65 -6.73 -24.18
N ARG A 146 -7.08 -7.97 -23.91
CA ARG A 146 -6.48 -8.81 -22.86
C ARG A 146 -5.03 -9.17 -23.16
N PHE A 147 -4.71 -9.47 -24.42
CA PHE A 147 -3.35 -9.81 -24.82
C PHE A 147 -2.39 -8.63 -24.60
N ILE A 148 -2.74 -7.45 -25.10
CA ILE A 148 -1.94 -6.22 -24.92
C ILE A 148 -1.80 -5.91 -23.43
N GLU A 149 -2.90 -5.96 -22.68
CA GLU A 149 -2.92 -5.71 -21.24
C GLU A 149 -1.97 -6.65 -20.47
N LEU A 150 -1.94 -7.93 -20.82
CA LEU A 150 -1.02 -8.91 -20.24
C LEU A 150 0.43 -8.64 -20.64
N ASN A 151 0.71 -8.25 -21.89
CA ASN A 151 2.07 -7.90 -22.32
C ASN A 151 2.63 -6.71 -21.52
N PHE A 152 1.82 -5.68 -21.27
CA PHE A 152 2.19 -4.57 -20.38
C PHE A 152 2.56 -5.08 -18.98
N MET A 153 1.80 -6.03 -18.43
CA MET A 153 2.06 -6.58 -17.10
C MET A 153 3.28 -7.52 -17.05
N HIS A 154 3.49 -8.35 -18.06
CA HIS A 154 4.55 -9.36 -18.11
C HIS A 154 5.90 -8.82 -18.56
N LEU A 155 5.91 -7.82 -19.45
CA LEU A 155 7.12 -7.25 -20.05
C LEU A 155 7.50 -5.93 -19.37
N LEU A 156 6.54 -5.01 -19.22
CA LEU A 156 6.80 -3.69 -18.63
C LEU A 156 6.50 -3.63 -17.13
N GLY A 157 5.92 -4.66 -16.53
CA GLY A 157 5.64 -4.70 -15.08
C GLY A 157 4.67 -3.63 -14.59
N ARG A 158 3.84 -3.05 -15.48
CA ARG A 158 2.83 -2.02 -15.18
C ARG A 158 1.54 -2.27 -15.97
N ALA A 159 0.44 -1.62 -15.59
CA ALA A 159 -0.75 -1.58 -16.43
C ALA A 159 -0.62 -0.52 -17.55
N PRO A 160 -1.40 -0.64 -18.65
CA PRO A 160 -1.52 0.44 -19.64
C PRO A 160 -2.02 1.73 -18.97
N ASP A 161 -1.35 2.85 -19.21
CA ASP A 161 -1.70 4.12 -18.55
C ASP A 161 -2.91 4.76 -19.24
N THR A 162 -2.88 4.81 -20.58
CA THR A 162 -3.95 5.42 -21.37
C THR A 162 -4.43 4.53 -22.51
N ARG A 163 -5.57 4.90 -23.09
CA ARG A 163 -6.09 4.26 -24.32
C ARG A 163 -5.12 4.35 -25.49
N LYS A 164 -4.29 5.40 -25.53
CA LYS A 164 -3.34 5.63 -26.62
C LYS A 164 -2.31 4.52 -26.67
N ASP A 165 -1.74 4.17 -25.51
CA ASP A 165 -0.81 3.05 -25.34
C ASP A 165 -1.40 1.76 -25.96
N ILE A 166 -2.66 1.44 -25.63
CA ILE A 166 -3.32 0.24 -26.16
C ILE A 166 -3.52 0.35 -27.68
N SER A 167 -3.94 1.51 -28.18
CA SER A 167 -4.16 1.70 -29.62
C SER A 167 -2.88 1.66 -30.45
N GLU A 168 -1.76 2.13 -29.89
CA GLU A 168 -0.44 2.12 -30.53
C GLU A 168 0.05 0.69 -30.71
N HIS A 169 0.03 -0.11 -29.64
CA HIS A 169 0.40 -1.52 -29.71
C HIS A 169 -0.56 -2.33 -30.60
N LEU A 170 -1.85 -2.01 -30.57
CA LEU A 170 -2.82 -2.63 -31.47
C LEU A 170 -2.51 -2.34 -32.95
N ALA A 171 -2.07 -1.12 -33.27
CA ALA A 171 -1.68 -0.75 -34.62
C ALA A 171 -0.38 -1.45 -35.07
N ILE A 172 0.59 -1.60 -34.18
CA ILE A 172 1.84 -2.37 -34.45
C ILE A 172 1.49 -3.82 -34.71
N TYR A 173 0.67 -4.43 -33.84
CA TYR A 173 0.18 -5.80 -34.01
C TYR A 173 -0.52 -5.99 -35.37
N ALA A 174 -1.39 -5.07 -35.77
CA ALA A 174 -2.14 -5.15 -37.02
C ALA A 174 -1.26 -4.99 -38.27
N THR A 175 -0.16 -4.24 -38.18
CA THR A 175 0.70 -3.91 -39.32
C THR A 175 1.89 -4.86 -39.48
N GLN A 176 2.46 -5.32 -38.37
CA GLN A 176 3.73 -6.06 -38.34
C GLN A 176 3.63 -7.43 -37.66
N GLY A 177 2.49 -7.74 -37.03
CA GLY A 177 2.24 -9.01 -36.36
C GLY A 177 2.75 -9.09 -34.91
N VAL A 178 2.59 -10.28 -34.32
CA VAL A 178 2.83 -10.55 -32.89
C VAL A 178 4.28 -10.32 -32.49
N ASP A 179 5.22 -10.79 -33.31
CA ASP A 179 6.64 -10.78 -32.93
C ASP A 179 7.20 -9.36 -32.89
N ALA A 180 6.74 -8.48 -33.78
CA ALA A 180 7.09 -7.07 -33.79
C ALA A 180 6.45 -6.29 -32.63
N ASP A 181 5.21 -6.63 -32.25
CA ASP A 181 4.58 -6.06 -31.06
C ASP A 181 5.36 -6.41 -29.78
N ILE A 182 5.79 -7.67 -29.63
CA ILE A 182 6.66 -8.10 -28.51
C ILE A 182 7.97 -7.31 -28.48
N ASP A 183 8.62 -7.15 -29.63
CA ASP A 183 9.87 -6.38 -29.72
C ASP A 183 9.67 -4.91 -29.34
N SER A 184 8.52 -4.31 -29.68
CA SER A 184 8.20 -2.93 -29.33
C SER A 184 8.18 -2.65 -27.82
N TYR A 185 7.77 -3.62 -27.00
CA TYR A 185 7.82 -3.49 -25.54
C TYR A 185 9.25 -3.56 -25.00
N ILE A 186 10.03 -4.53 -25.51
CA ILE A 186 11.35 -4.88 -24.97
C ILE A 186 12.43 -3.89 -25.44
N ASP A 187 12.30 -3.38 -26.66
CA ASP A 187 13.20 -2.38 -27.24
C ASP A 187 12.82 -0.94 -26.85
N SER A 188 11.83 -0.77 -25.96
CA SER A 188 11.45 0.55 -25.44
C SER A 188 12.52 1.12 -24.51
N GLU A 189 12.73 2.44 -24.56
CA GLU A 189 13.63 3.16 -23.64
C GLU A 189 13.16 3.00 -22.17
N GLU A 190 11.85 2.86 -21.97
CA GLU A 190 11.25 2.57 -20.66
C GLU A 190 11.77 1.23 -20.09
N TYR A 191 11.79 0.17 -20.90
CA TYR A 191 12.29 -1.13 -20.46
C TYR A 191 13.77 -1.04 -20.07
N SER A 192 14.60 -0.43 -20.92
CA SER A 192 16.05 -0.33 -20.67
C SER A 192 16.40 0.54 -19.46
N SER A 193 15.63 1.61 -19.22
CA SER A 193 15.88 2.51 -18.08
C SER A 193 15.50 1.87 -16.74
N VAL A 194 14.48 1.01 -16.71
CA VAL A 194 13.96 0.44 -15.46
C VAL A 194 14.56 -0.92 -15.13
N PHE A 195 14.61 -1.83 -16.10
CA PHE A 195 15.11 -3.18 -15.89
C PHE A 195 16.55 -3.36 -16.37
N GLY A 196 16.98 -2.59 -17.38
CA GLY A 196 18.24 -2.83 -18.07
C GLY A 196 18.24 -4.20 -18.76
N ASP A 197 19.43 -4.77 -18.92
CA ASP A 197 19.61 -6.04 -19.65
C ASP A 197 19.66 -7.27 -18.73
N ASP A 198 20.00 -7.09 -17.44
CA ASP A 198 20.29 -8.19 -16.51
C ASP A 198 19.17 -8.49 -15.51
N THR A 199 18.17 -7.61 -15.41
CA THR A 199 17.08 -7.74 -14.45
C THR A 199 15.85 -8.37 -15.11
N ILE A 200 15.28 -9.39 -14.47
CA ILE A 200 13.97 -9.92 -14.87
C ILE A 200 12.88 -8.88 -14.55
N PRO A 201 11.90 -8.66 -15.44
CA PRO A 201 10.76 -7.80 -15.15
C PRO A 201 10.05 -8.17 -13.84
N PHE A 202 9.63 -7.15 -13.10
CA PHE A 202 8.91 -7.28 -11.85
C PHE A 202 7.78 -6.27 -11.78
N LEU A 203 6.82 -6.50 -10.88
CA LEU A 203 5.71 -5.57 -10.66
C LEU A 203 6.24 -4.27 -10.05
N ARG A 204 6.08 -3.14 -10.74
CA ARG A 204 6.71 -1.87 -10.34
C ARG A 204 5.83 -1.08 -9.37
N PHE A 205 6.29 -0.91 -8.14
CA PHE A 205 5.70 0.04 -7.19
C PHE A 205 6.46 1.36 -7.23
N ARG A 206 6.24 2.13 -8.29
CA ARG A 206 7.03 3.32 -8.67
C ARG A 206 6.74 4.60 -7.86
N GLY A 207 5.82 4.58 -6.90
CA GLY A 207 5.46 5.71 -6.04
C GLY A 207 4.69 6.85 -6.73
N ALA A 208 5.10 7.22 -7.94
CA ALA A 208 4.42 8.17 -8.82
C ALA A 208 3.71 7.42 -9.96
N TYR A 209 2.44 7.72 -10.18
CA TYR A 209 1.64 7.14 -11.27
C TYR A 209 1.05 8.28 -12.10
N THR A 210 1.19 8.19 -13.42
CA THR A 210 0.74 9.20 -14.40
C THR A 210 -0.77 9.45 -14.26
N PRO A 211 -1.66 8.44 -14.45
CA PRO A 211 -2.95 8.42 -13.80
C PRO A 211 -2.91 7.54 -12.55
N CYS A 212 -3.49 8.00 -11.44
CA CYS A 212 -3.68 7.16 -10.24
C CYS A 212 -4.44 5.86 -10.57
N GLU A 213 -5.33 5.91 -11.56
CA GLU A 213 -6.09 4.76 -12.01
C GLU A 213 -5.21 3.63 -12.60
N SER A 214 -4.02 3.92 -13.13
CA SER A 214 -3.14 2.84 -13.60
C SER A 214 -2.56 2.01 -12.45
N PHE A 215 -2.44 2.58 -11.25
CA PHE A 215 -2.10 1.81 -10.05
C PHE A 215 -3.22 0.82 -9.69
N ASN A 216 -4.47 1.27 -9.72
CA ASN A 216 -5.62 0.43 -9.42
C ASN A 216 -5.72 -0.72 -10.42
N LYS A 217 -5.61 -0.40 -11.72
CA LYS A 217 -5.54 -1.40 -12.80
C LYS A 217 -4.42 -2.39 -12.58
N GLN A 218 -3.19 -1.93 -12.32
CA GLN A 218 -2.03 -2.78 -12.07
C GLN A 218 -2.26 -3.75 -10.90
N CYS A 219 -2.89 -3.28 -9.82
CA CYS A 219 -3.22 -4.12 -8.67
C CYS A 219 -4.27 -5.18 -9.02
N ALA A 220 -5.36 -4.77 -9.69
CA ALA A 220 -6.42 -5.66 -10.14
C ALA A 220 -5.91 -6.72 -11.12
N LEU A 221 -5.02 -6.32 -12.04
CA LEU A 221 -4.40 -7.17 -13.06
C LEU A 221 -3.46 -8.23 -12.50
N LYS A 222 -2.69 -7.93 -11.46
CA LYS A 222 -1.79 -8.92 -10.86
C LYS A 222 -2.55 -9.93 -9.99
N GLY A 223 -3.69 -9.54 -9.41
CA GLY A 223 -4.61 -10.46 -8.75
C GLY A 223 -4.09 -11.10 -7.45
N GLY A 224 -3.04 -10.59 -6.81
CA GLY A 224 -2.47 -11.19 -5.59
C GLY A 224 -1.49 -12.35 -5.83
N TRP A 225 -1.02 -13.00 -4.75
CA TRP A 225 0.10 -13.94 -4.85
C TRP A 225 -0.29 -15.35 -5.34
N ALA A 226 -1.49 -15.81 -4.97
CA ALA A 226 -1.98 -17.16 -5.23
C ALA A 226 -2.73 -17.30 -6.57
N ASN A 227 -3.14 -16.19 -7.18
CA ASN A 227 -3.84 -16.21 -8.46
C ASN A 227 -2.88 -16.43 -9.63
N SER A 228 -3.46 -16.78 -10.78
CA SER A 228 -2.78 -16.87 -12.07
C SER A 228 -3.68 -16.27 -13.15
N ASP A 229 -3.08 -15.87 -14.27
CA ASP A 229 -3.84 -15.27 -15.38
C ASP A 229 -4.87 -16.22 -16.00
N LYS A 230 -4.65 -17.54 -15.92
CA LYS A 230 -5.61 -18.58 -16.34
C LYS A 230 -6.87 -18.58 -15.48
N ALA A 231 -6.75 -18.30 -14.18
CA ALA A 231 -7.88 -18.17 -13.27
C ALA A 231 -8.62 -16.85 -13.50
N MET A 232 -7.88 -15.74 -13.61
CA MET A 232 -8.48 -14.40 -13.72
C MET A 232 -9.21 -14.18 -15.05
N GLY A 233 -8.69 -14.70 -16.15
CA GLY A 233 -9.35 -14.58 -17.46
C GLY A 233 -10.29 -15.75 -17.80
N GLY A 234 -10.50 -16.70 -16.87
CA GLY A 234 -11.50 -17.76 -17.02
C GLY A 234 -11.14 -18.87 -18.00
N ALA A 235 -9.91 -18.92 -18.50
CA ALA A 235 -9.48 -19.90 -19.51
C ALA A 235 -9.57 -21.37 -19.03
N ALA A 236 -9.48 -21.63 -17.73
CA ALA A 236 -9.70 -23.00 -17.22
C ALA A 236 -11.17 -23.44 -17.31
N LEU A 237 -12.11 -22.50 -17.14
CA LEU A 237 -13.54 -22.77 -17.06
C LEU A 237 -14.23 -22.72 -18.43
N SER A 238 -13.75 -21.87 -19.33
CA SER A 238 -14.37 -21.63 -20.64
C SER A 238 -14.01 -22.69 -21.69
N GLY A 239 -12.96 -23.47 -21.47
CA GLY A 239 -12.47 -24.51 -22.36
C GLY A 239 -12.93 -25.92 -21.97
N TYR A 240 -12.36 -26.94 -22.62
CA TYR A 240 -12.64 -28.36 -22.37
C TYR A 240 -11.46 -29.01 -21.65
N ASN A 241 -11.71 -29.70 -20.53
CA ASN A 241 -10.66 -30.35 -19.73
C ASN A 241 -9.50 -29.40 -19.33
N GLY A 242 -9.78 -28.10 -19.21
CA GLY A 242 -8.77 -27.08 -18.90
C GLY A 242 -7.86 -26.67 -20.08
N ALA A 243 -8.16 -27.07 -21.32
CA ALA A 243 -7.51 -26.65 -22.56
C ALA A 243 -8.46 -25.85 -23.45
N ASP A 244 -7.93 -25.16 -24.48
CA ASP A 244 -8.68 -24.33 -25.45
C ASP A 244 -9.59 -23.26 -24.82
N GLY A 245 -9.15 -22.73 -23.69
CA GLY A 245 -9.85 -21.70 -22.94
C GLY A 245 -9.82 -20.34 -23.62
N LYS A 246 -10.96 -19.64 -23.58
CA LYS A 246 -11.03 -18.21 -23.90
C LYS A 246 -10.54 -17.38 -22.72
N GLN A 247 -9.71 -16.40 -23.03
CA GLN A 247 -9.13 -15.47 -22.07
C GLN A 247 -9.85 -14.12 -22.14
N PHE A 248 -10.75 -13.90 -21.17
CA PHE A 248 -11.61 -12.74 -21.10
C PHE A 248 -10.90 -11.51 -20.50
N CYS A 249 -11.32 -10.30 -20.92
CA CYS A 249 -10.93 -9.03 -20.30
C CYS A 249 -12.14 -8.46 -19.56
N GLN A 250 -11.98 -8.07 -18.29
CA GLN A 250 -13.06 -7.49 -17.49
C GLN A 250 -13.11 -5.96 -17.61
N ASN A 251 -11.96 -5.29 -17.56
CA ASN A 251 -11.89 -3.84 -17.36
C ASN A 251 -11.78 -3.04 -18.68
N ILE A 252 -12.41 -3.50 -19.77
CA ILE A 252 -12.36 -2.83 -21.08
C ILE A 252 -12.91 -1.40 -21.00
N SER A 253 -14.03 -1.19 -20.28
CA SER A 253 -14.64 0.14 -20.13
C SER A 253 -13.67 1.13 -19.49
N SER A 254 -12.93 0.72 -18.47
CA SER A 254 -11.94 1.57 -17.79
C SER A 254 -10.86 2.16 -18.72
N TYR A 255 -10.55 1.51 -19.83
CA TYR A 255 -9.59 2.01 -20.82
C TYR A 255 -10.25 2.99 -21.82
N ILE A 256 -11.54 2.84 -22.07
CA ILE A 256 -12.28 3.61 -23.07
C ILE A 256 -13.03 4.79 -22.45
N SER A 257 -13.80 4.58 -21.40
CA SER A 257 -14.62 5.61 -20.73
C SER A 257 -13.92 6.27 -19.53
N ALA A 258 -12.69 5.86 -19.20
CA ALA A 258 -11.96 6.34 -18.02
C ALA A 258 -12.72 6.12 -16.69
N GLU A 259 -13.56 5.09 -16.66
CA GLU A 259 -14.19 4.61 -15.42
C GLU A 259 -13.14 4.05 -14.46
N PRO A 260 -13.23 4.36 -13.16
CA PRO A 260 -12.33 3.80 -12.17
C PRO A 260 -12.65 2.31 -11.94
N THR A 261 -11.61 1.50 -11.73
CA THR A 261 -11.78 0.11 -11.29
C THR A 261 -12.47 0.07 -9.91
N PRO A 262 -13.41 -0.87 -9.70
CA PRO A 262 -14.05 -1.04 -8.41
C PRO A 262 -13.03 -1.31 -7.29
N TYR A 263 -13.25 -0.75 -6.10
CA TYR A 263 -12.33 -0.88 -4.97
C TYR A 263 -12.13 -2.35 -4.52
N GLU A 264 -13.15 -3.20 -4.69
CA GLU A 264 -13.11 -4.64 -4.36
C GLU A 264 -12.00 -5.35 -5.14
N GLN A 265 -11.89 -5.08 -6.45
CA GLN A 265 -10.86 -5.67 -7.31
C GLN A 265 -9.44 -5.27 -6.87
N VAL A 266 -9.28 -4.09 -6.28
CA VAL A 266 -7.99 -3.55 -5.84
C VAL A 266 -7.63 -3.98 -4.41
N ALA A 267 -8.62 -4.34 -3.59
CA ALA A 267 -8.44 -4.61 -2.17
C ALA A 267 -8.53 -6.11 -1.80
N GLU A 268 -9.31 -6.93 -2.51
CA GLU A 268 -9.51 -8.33 -2.17
C GLU A 268 -8.34 -9.22 -2.63
N ASN A 269 -8.07 -9.24 -3.93
CA ASN A 269 -7.08 -10.09 -4.58
C ASN A 269 -6.00 -9.22 -5.20
N THR A 270 -5.08 -8.77 -4.36
CA THR A 270 -4.19 -7.66 -4.70
C THR A 270 -2.75 -7.90 -4.27
N PRO A 271 -1.76 -7.38 -5.01
CA PRO A 271 -0.38 -7.39 -4.54
C PRO A 271 -0.22 -6.60 -3.24
N LEU A 272 -1.14 -5.69 -2.90
CA LEU A 272 -1.13 -4.94 -1.64
C LEU A 272 -1.29 -5.83 -0.40
N LYS A 273 -2.06 -6.93 -0.50
CA LYS A 273 -2.20 -7.93 0.56
C LYS A 273 -1.02 -8.87 0.60
N SER A 274 -0.50 -9.29 -0.55
CA SER A 274 0.70 -10.15 -0.60
C SER A 274 1.93 -9.51 0.00
N THR A 275 1.95 -8.18 0.02
CA THR A 275 3.05 -7.41 0.59
C THR A 275 2.75 -6.94 2.01
N ALA A 276 1.57 -7.21 2.61
CA ALA A 276 0.94 -6.47 3.75
C ALA A 276 1.95 -5.86 4.75
N PRO A 277 1.89 -4.54 5.06
CA PRO A 277 2.85 -3.95 6.00
C PRO A 277 2.56 -4.33 7.46
N ASN A 278 1.45 -5.04 7.70
CA ASN A 278 0.92 -5.40 9.02
C ASN A 278 0.75 -4.18 9.94
N TRP A 279 0.33 -3.05 9.37
CA TRP A 279 0.03 -1.83 10.12
C TRP A 279 -1.23 -1.98 10.96
N TYR A 280 -1.21 -1.39 12.15
CA TYR A 280 -2.41 -1.13 12.94
C TYR A 280 -3.10 0.13 12.41
N ALA A 281 -3.58 0.05 11.17
CA ALA A 281 -4.25 1.16 10.50
C ALA A 281 -5.70 1.27 10.98
N CYS A 282 -6.09 2.48 11.35
CA CYS A 282 -7.48 2.90 11.55
C CYS A 282 -7.70 4.05 10.56
N PRO A 283 -8.38 3.83 9.42
CA PRO A 283 -9.23 2.68 9.07
C PRO A 283 -8.46 1.43 8.60
N ASN A 284 -9.07 0.25 8.76
CA ASN A 284 -8.54 -1.01 8.22
C ASN A 284 -8.71 -1.04 6.69
N PRO A 285 -7.63 -1.20 5.88
CA PRO A 285 -7.73 -1.20 4.43
C PRO A 285 -8.32 -2.50 3.85
N ALA A 286 -8.45 -3.57 4.63
CA ALA A 286 -9.05 -4.82 4.17
C ALA A 286 -10.57 -4.71 4.08
N VAL A 287 -11.14 -5.12 2.94
CA VAL A 287 -12.60 -5.20 2.76
C VAL A 287 -13.16 -6.32 3.63
N GLU A 288 -14.25 -6.02 4.33
CA GLU A 288 -14.97 -7.01 5.14
C GLU A 288 -15.69 -8.03 4.25
N PRO A 289 -15.82 -9.30 4.68
CA PRO A 289 -16.56 -10.30 3.92
C PRO A 289 -18.03 -9.90 3.81
N GLN A 290 -18.63 -10.12 2.63
CA GLN A 290 -20.05 -9.84 2.41
C GLN A 290 -20.93 -10.73 3.33
N PRO A 291 -21.76 -10.12 4.20
CA PRO A 291 -22.66 -10.88 5.07
C PRO A 291 -23.88 -11.41 4.29
N GLY A 292 -24.41 -12.54 4.73
CA GLY A 292 -25.73 -13.01 4.30
C GLY A 292 -26.87 -12.32 5.05
N PHE A 293 -28.08 -12.39 4.50
CA PHE A 293 -29.31 -11.91 5.14
C PHE A 293 -29.36 -10.42 5.48
N VAL A 294 -28.85 -9.57 4.58
CA VAL A 294 -28.90 -8.10 4.76
C VAL A 294 -30.31 -7.58 4.55
N SER A 295 -30.79 -6.71 5.45
CA SER A 295 -32.08 -6.04 5.33
C SER A 295 -31.96 -4.61 4.79
N VAL A 296 -32.98 -4.13 4.07
CA VAL A 296 -33.05 -2.74 3.60
C VAL A 296 -33.07 -1.75 4.78
N ALA A 297 -33.62 -2.17 5.93
CA ALA A 297 -33.69 -1.34 7.13
C ALA A 297 -32.30 -1.09 7.73
N GLU A 298 -31.44 -2.11 7.80
CA GLU A 298 -30.05 -1.98 8.26
C GLU A 298 -29.25 -1.02 7.38
N VAL A 299 -29.36 -1.15 6.06
CA VAL A 299 -28.64 -0.27 5.12
C VAL A 299 -29.07 1.18 5.29
N ARG A 300 -30.38 1.46 5.38
CA ARG A 300 -30.90 2.81 5.61
C ARG A 300 -30.45 3.39 6.96
N ALA A 301 -30.47 2.58 8.02
CA ALA A 301 -29.97 2.99 9.32
C ALA A 301 -28.49 3.40 9.24
N LEU A 302 -27.66 2.63 8.52
CA LEU A 302 -26.26 3.00 8.32
C LEU A 302 -26.10 4.27 7.48
N GLU A 303 -26.88 4.46 6.41
CA GLU A 303 -26.86 5.70 5.63
C GLU A 303 -27.15 6.94 6.51
N GLU A 304 -28.14 6.85 7.39
CA GLU A 304 -28.45 7.91 8.36
C GLU A 304 -27.29 8.15 9.35
N THR A 305 -26.66 7.09 9.85
CA THR A 305 -25.49 7.23 10.75
C THR A 305 -24.29 7.89 10.05
N VAL A 306 -24.01 7.55 8.79
CA VAL A 306 -22.92 8.14 8.01
C VAL A 306 -23.19 9.63 7.78
N ALA A 307 -24.42 10.00 7.44
CA ALA A 307 -24.81 11.40 7.28
C ALA A 307 -24.68 12.19 8.59
N ALA A 308 -25.09 11.60 9.72
CA ALA A 308 -24.94 12.20 11.04
C ALA A 308 -23.45 12.40 11.41
N LEU A 309 -22.62 11.37 11.24
CA LEU A 309 -21.18 11.44 11.53
C LEU A 309 -20.46 12.45 10.63
N GLN A 310 -20.82 12.53 9.34
CA GLN A 310 -20.26 13.53 8.43
C GLN A 310 -20.56 14.96 8.93
N SER A 311 -21.82 15.23 9.34
CA SER A 311 -22.19 16.54 9.88
C SER A 311 -21.45 16.88 11.18
N GLN A 312 -21.21 15.89 12.04
CA GLN A 312 -20.43 16.05 13.27
C GLN A 312 -18.96 16.35 12.96
N TYR A 313 -18.36 15.61 12.02
CA TYR A 313 -16.99 15.84 11.58
C TYR A 313 -16.80 17.27 11.04
N ASP A 314 -17.70 17.73 10.16
CA ASP A 314 -17.62 19.07 9.58
C ASP A 314 -17.72 20.16 10.67
N ALA A 315 -18.63 20.00 11.63
CA ALA A 315 -18.76 20.93 12.75
C ALA A 315 -17.52 20.94 13.67
N GLU A 316 -16.92 19.79 13.94
CA GLU A 316 -15.69 19.69 14.74
C GLU A 316 -14.47 20.26 14.01
N LEU A 317 -14.38 20.06 12.69
CA LEU A 317 -13.35 20.64 11.84
C LEU A 317 -13.42 22.18 11.90
N GLU A 318 -14.60 22.76 11.69
CA GLU A 318 -14.80 24.21 11.77
C GLU A 318 -14.44 24.74 13.17
N LYS A 319 -14.88 24.05 14.23
CA LYS A 319 -14.54 24.41 15.61
C LYS A 319 -13.03 24.44 15.80
N LYS A 320 -12.29 23.46 15.28
CA LYS A 320 -10.82 23.41 15.40
C LYS A 320 -10.10 24.47 14.57
N LEU A 321 -10.56 24.74 13.35
CA LEU A 321 -9.98 25.78 12.50
C LEU A 321 -10.15 27.17 13.13
N ASN A 322 -11.26 27.40 13.81
CA ASN A 322 -11.58 28.69 14.45
C ASN A 322 -11.02 28.81 15.88
N THR A 323 -10.68 27.70 16.55
CA THR A 323 -10.08 27.74 17.88
C THR A 323 -8.59 28.09 17.77
N PRO A 324 -8.06 29.04 18.56
CA PRO A 324 -6.62 29.33 18.54
C PRO A 324 -5.81 28.07 18.88
N ARG A 325 -4.79 27.78 18.05
CA ARG A 325 -3.94 26.57 18.12
C ARG A 325 -3.31 26.33 19.49
N ASP A 326 -3.06 27.40 20.25
CA ASP A 326 -2.55 27.35 21.61
C ASP A 326 -3.36 28.30 22.52
N PRO A 327 -4.35 27.81 23.28
CA PRO A 327 -5.14 28.65 24.17
C PRO A 327 -4.32 29.23 25.32
N LEU A 328 -3.13 28.66 25.60
CA LEU A 328 -2.22 29.13 26.64
C LEU A 328 -1.16 30.10 26.10
N ALA A 329 -1.18 30.43 24.80
CA ALA A 329 -0.20 31.31 24.18
C ALA A 329 -0.08 32.67 24.90
N PHE A 330 -1.22 33.24 25.31
CA PHE A 330 -1.25 34.50 26.06
C PHE A 330 -0.49 34.41 27.38
N TYR A 331 -0.73 33.37 28.17
CA TYR A 331 -0.03 33.15 29.44
C TYR A 331 1.45 32.83 29.23
N ARG A 332 1.79 32.09 28.18
CA ARG A 332 3.19 31.84 27.81
C ARG A 332 3.92 33.15 27.48
N GLY A 333 3.24 34.08 26.81
CA GLY A 333 3.75 35.44 26.57
C GLY A 333 4.02 36.22 27.86
N MET A 334 3.09 36.19 28.82
CA MET A 334 3.31 36.82 30.14
C MET A 334 4.51 36.21 30.88
N ILE A 335 4.63 34.88 30.86
CA ILE A 335 5.74 34.18 31.52
C ILE A 335 7.06 34.50 30.83
N SER A 336 7.08 34.61 29.49
CA SER A 336 8.29 35.03 28.78
C SER A 336 8.71 36.46 29.11
N ASP A 337 7.75 37.38 29.28
CA ASP A 337 8.04 38.77 29.67
C ASP A 337 8.62 38.86 31.08
N MET A 338 8.21 37.95 31.99
CA MET A 338 8.76 37.83 33.34
C MET A 338 10.03 36.95 33.42
N GLY A 339 10.61 36.55 32.28
CA GLY A 339 11.73 35.63 32.21
C GLY A 339 12.93 36.04 33.07
N ALA A 340 13.25 37.33 33.12
CA ALA A 340 14.37 37.85 33.92
C ALA A 340 14.24 37.63 35.44
N MET A 341 13.01 37.44 35.95
CA MET A 341 12.75 37.14 37.37
C MET A 341 12.69 35.64 37.65
N LEU A 342 12.17 34.85 36.70
CA LEU A 342 11.87 33.43 36.88
C LEU A 342 13.03 32.52 36.47
N ASP A 343 13.81 32.92 35.47
CA ASP A 343 14.93 32.14 34.96
C ASP A 343 16.10 32.17 35.95
N ARG A 344 16.68 31.00 36.21
CA ARG A 344 17.76 30.81 37.19
C ARG A 344 18.89 30.03 36.55
N GLY A 345 20.09 30.63 36.60
CA GLY A 345 21.31 29.98 36.13
C GLY A 345 21.73 28.78 36.99
N PRO A 346 22.56 27.90 36.45
CA PRO A 346 23.08 26.75 37.18
C PRO A 346 24.07 27.19 38.28
N ALA A 347 24.05 26.48 39.40
CA ALA A 347 25.05 26.65 40.45
C ALA A 347 26.24 25.71 40.18
N TYR A 348 27.45 26.26 40.27
CA TYR A 348 28.69 25.49 40.24
C TYR A 348 29.20 25.28 41.67
N SER A 349 28.93 24.11 42.25
CA SER A 349 29.37 23.71 43.60
C SER A 349 30.66 22.88 43.58
N GLY A 350 31.57 23.15 42.62
CA GLY A 350 32.79 22.35 42.44
C GLY A 350 32.53 20.89 42.01
N GLY A 351 31.33 20.59 41.53
CA GLY A 351 30.93 19.24 41.10
C GLY A 351 30.37 18.34 42.20
N ASP A 352 30.29 18.81 43.45
CA ASP A 352 29.74 18.04 44.56
C ASP A 352 28.24 18.35 44.77
N PRO A 353 27.34 17.36 44.60
CA PRO A 353 25.91 17.52 44.83
C PRO A 353 25.55 17.89 46.27
N LEU A 354 26.38 17.53 47.26
CA LEU A 354 26.11 17.74 48.68
C LEU A 354 26.40 19.18 49.15
N LEU A 355 27.23 19.91 48.40
CA LEU A 355 27.61 21.29 48.69
C LEU A 355 26.75 22.31 47.93
N ALA A 356 25.85 21.84 47.06
CA ALA A 356 24.95 22.69 46.28
C ALA A 356 23.73 23.13 47.10
N ASN A 357 23.21 24.34 46.83
CA ASN A 357 21.88 24.72 47.31
C ASN A 357 20.85 23.73 46.72
N PRO A 358 20.00 23.08 47.54
CA PRO A 358 19.05 22.08 47.07
C PRO A 358 18.03 22.60 46.03
N TYR A 359 17.83 23.92 45.95
CA TYR A 359 16.93 24.56 44.98
C TYR A 359 17.62 25.07 43.71
N ALA A 360 18.95 24.97 43.62
CA ALA A 360 19.70 25.40 42.44
C ALA A 360 19.86 24.25 41.44
N LYS A 361 19.77 24.56 40.14
CA LYS A 361 20.12 23.60 39.09
C LYS A 361 21.61 23.26 39.20
N GLN A 362 21.97 21.98 39.06
CA GLN A 362 23.38 21.56 39.06
C GLN A 362 23.95 21.65 37.64
N MET A 363 25.15 22.21 37.50
CA MET A 363 25.93 22.13 36.26
C MET A 363 26.04 20.67 35.79
N GLY A 364 25.62 20.38 34.56
CA GLY A 364 25.64 19.04 33.97
C GLY A 364 24.36 18.20 34.15
N SER A 365 23.39 18.67 34.95
CA SER A 365 22.04 18.08 35.06
C SER A 365 21.02 18.70 34.09
N GLU A 366 21.47 19.60 33.23
CA GLU A 366 20.66 20.32 32.25
C GLU A 366 20.22 19.38 31.12
N SER A 367 18.93 19.13 31.04
CA SER A 367 18.31 18.48 29.88
C SER A 367 17.40 19.49 29.20
N PRO A 368 17.47 19.62 27.85
CA PRO A 368 16.56 20.51 27.11
C PRO A 368 15.07 20.25 27.40
N LEU A 369 14.74 19.01 27.78
CA LEU A 369 13.38 18.63 28.19
C LEU A 369 13.02 19.22 29.57
N THR A 370 13.91 19.07 30.55
CA THR A 370 13.68 19.58 31.91
C THR A 370 13.77 21.10 31.99
N ASP A 371 14.54 21.74 31.10
CA ASP A 371 14.63 23.20 31.01
C ASP A 371 13.32 23.83 30.54
N ALA A 372 12.59 23.16 29.65
CA ALA A 372 11.23 23.52 29.28
C ALA A 372 10.18 23.09 30.34
N GLY A 373 10.61 22.53 31.47
CA GLY A 373 9.74 21.96 32.51
C GLY A 373 8.97 20.71 32.05
N GLN A 374 9.36 20.13 30.92
CA GLN A 374 8.65 19.01 30.31
C GLN A 374 8.98 17.69 31.01
N LYS A 375 7.98 16.83 31.07
CA LYS A 375 8.06 15.49 31.67
C LYS A 375 7.92 14.42 30.60
N SER A 376 8.09 13.16 31.01
CA SER A 376 7.90 12.01 30.11
C SER A 376 6.51 11.99 29.46
N SER A 377 5.48 12.51 30.13
CA SER A 377 4.13 12.63 29.59
C SER A 377 4.02 13.54 28.37
N ASP A 378 4.86 14.57 28.26
CA ASP A 378 4.64 15.66 27.31
C ASP A 378 4.99 15.29 25.87
N TYR A 379 6.00 14.44 25.68
CA TYR A 379 6.26 13.85 24.37
C TYR A 379 5.38 12.62 24.09
N LYS A 380 4.92 11.90 25.14
CA LYS A 380 4.04 10.73 25.00
C LYS A 380 2.59 11.07 24.67
N ARG A 381 2.12 12.29 24.99
CA ARG A 381 0.73 12.72 24.77
C ARG A 381 0.26 12.56 23.31
N PHE A 382 1.17 12.69 22.35
CA PHE A 382 0.85 12.57 20.92
C PHE A 382 0.56 11.13 20.50
N MET A 383 1.02 10.13 21.26
CA MET A 383 0.78 8.71 20.98
C MET A 383 -0.66 8.29 21.31
N SER A 384 -1.31 8.95 22.27
CA SER A 384 -2.72 8.72 22.62
C SER A 384 -3.66 9.77 22.01
N GLN A 385 -3.18 10.57 21.05
CA GLN A 385 -3.96 11.67 20.49
C GLN A 385 -5.16 11.18 19.67
N LEU A 386 -5.04 10.05 18.95
CA LEU A 386 -6.17 9.45 18.21
C LEU A 386 -7.38 9.23 19.12
N GLU A 387 -7.13 8.77 20.35
CA GLU A 387 -8.17 8.57 21.35
C GLU A 387 -8.49 9.82 22.12
N ASN A 388 -7.65 10.85 22.23
CA ASN A 388 -7.99 12.03 23.03
C ASN A 388 -8.66 13.14 22.22
N ASP A 389 -8.45 13.13 20.91
CA ASP A 389 -8.87 14.18 20.01
C ASP A 389 -10.23 13.86 19.39
N THR A 390 -11.19 14.77 19.54
CA THR A 390 -12.58 14.51 19.13
C THR A 390 -12.70 14.34 17.61
N LEU A 391 -12.03 15.20 16.83
CA LEU A 391 -12.03 15.11 15.36
C LEU A 391 -11.47 13.77 14.87
N SER A 392 -10.39 13.30 15.50
CA SER A 392 -9.76 12.05 15.09
C SER A 392 -10.62 10.83 15.44
N ARG A 393 -11.41 10.89 16.52
CA ARG A 393 -12.42 9.88 16.83
C ARG A 393 -13.55 9.89 15.80
N THR A 394 -14.13 11.07 15.52
CA THR A 394 -15.25 11.20 14.57
C THR A 394 -14.84 10.82 13.14
N GLU A 395 -13.62 11.14 12.72
CA GLU A 395 -13.03 10.71 11.45
C GLU A 395 -12.91 9.18 11.36
N LYS A 396 -12.42 8.54 12.43
CA LYS A 396 -12.32 7.08 12.51
C LYS A 396 -13.70 6.42 12.40
N ASP A 397 -14.64 6.84 13.24
CA ASP A 397 -15.99 6.26 13.30
C ASP A 397 -16.72 6.44 11.96
N LEU A 398 -16.54 7.59 11.31
CA LEU A 398 -17.07 7.89 9.98
C LEU A 398 -16.51 6.94 8.91
N GLU A 399 -15.21 6.70 8.88
CA GLU A 399 -14.60 5.84 7.86
C GLU A 399 -14.96 4.36 8.08
N GLU A 400 -15.09 3.90 9.33
CA GLU A 400 -15.60 2.57 9.67
C GLU A 400 -17.08 2.41 9.24
N ALA A 401 -17.91 3.42 9.46
CA ALA A 401 -19.31 3.44 8.99
C ALA A 401 -19.41 3.45 7.46
N LYS A 402 -18.54 4.20 6.76
CA LYS A 402 -18.48 4.18 5.27
C LYS A 402 -18.03 2.83 4.75
N ALA A 403 -17.08 2.17 5.39
CA ALA A 403 -16.60 0.85 4.99
C ALA A 403 -17.71 -0.21 5.09
N SER A 404 -18.42 -0.26 6.23
CA SER A 404 -19.54 -1.18 6.43
C SER A 404 -20.72 -0.91 5.48
N LEU A 405 -21.06 0.37 5.24
CA LEU A 405 -22.10 0.76 4.27
C LEU A 405 -21.80 0.20 2.88
N ARG A 406 -20.56 0.36 2.39
CA ARG A 406 -20.16 -0.14 1.05
C ARG A 406 -20.43 -1.64 0.93
N VAL A 407 -20.00 -2.44 1.92
CA VAL A 407 -20.18 -3.90 1.91
C VAL A 407 -21.65 -4.30 1.98
N LEU A 408 -22.45 -3.68 2.86
CA LEU A 408 -23.88 -4.00 2.96
C LEU A 408 -24.66 -3.58 1.72
N SER A 409 -24.31 -2.46 1.09
CA SER A 409 -24.97 -2.00 -0.14
C SER A 409 -24.79 -2.97 -1.30
N VAL A 410 -23.59 -3.56 -1.44
CA VAL A 410 -23.29 -4.58 -2.45
C VAL A 410 -24.01 -5.90 -2.13
N ALA A 411 -24.00 -6.31 -0.86
CA ALA A 411 -24.70 -7.52 -0.41
C ALA A 411 -26.23 -7.41 -0.61
N LEU A 412 -26.81 -6.24 -0.40
CA LEU A 412 -28.23 -5.99 -0.67
C LEU A 412 -28.53 -6.10 -2.17
N ALA A 413 -27.67 -5.57 -3.03
CA ALA A 413 -27.84 -5.61 -4.49
C ALA A 413 -27.77 -7.04 -5.07
N SER A 414 -26.99 -7.94 -4.46
CA SER A 414 -26.87 -9.35 -4.90
C SER A 414 -27.99 -10.27 -4.37
N SER A 415 -28.82 -9.77 -3.45
CA SER A 415 -29.82 -10.56 -2.74
C SER A 415 -31.15 -10.67 -3.52
N THR A 416 -31.24 -11.59 -4.50
CA THR A 416 -32.53 -12.08 -5.01
C THR A 416 -32.43 -13.56 -5.43
N PRO A 417 -33.45 -14.41 -5.15
CA PRO A 417 -34.60 -14.21 -4.27
C PRO A 417 -34.25 -14.48 -2.78
N VAL A 418 -34.64 -13.56 -1.89
CA VAL A 418 -34.29 -13.60 -0.46
C VAL A 418 -35.34 -14.38 0.34
N THR A 419 -34.90 -15.34 1.16
CA THR A 419 -35.63 -15.73 2.37
C THR A 419 -35.29 -14.73 3.46
N PRO A 420 -36.16 -13.75 3.79
CA PRO A 420 -35.87 -12.79 4.84
C PRO A 420 -35.71 -13.54 6.17
N THR A 421 -34.73 -13.15 6.96
CA THR A 421 -34.71 -13.46 8.39
C THR A 421 -35.95 -12.80 9.00
N VAL A 422 -36.99 -13.59 9.23
CA VAL A 422 -38.05 -13.19 10.14
C VAL A 422 -37.42 -13.23 11.52
N GLU A 423 -37.05 -12.07 12.06
CA GLU A 423 -36.80 -11.97 13.50
C GLU A 423 -38.11 -12.33 14.21
N LEU A 424 -38.15 -13.57 14.72
CA LEU A 424 -39.26 -14.02 15.55
C LEU A 424 -39.19 -13.24 16.87
N PRO A 425 -40.32 -12.69 17.36
CA PRO A 425 -40.33 -11.94 18.60
C PRO A 425 -39.84 -12.82 19.75
N GLY A 426 -38.64 -12.53 20.26
CA GLY A 426 -37.98 -13.27 21.35
C GLY A 426 -36.50 -13.61 21.13
N GLN A 427 -35.97 -13.52 19.90
CA GLN A 427 -34.52 -13.58 19.69
C GLN A 427 -33.92 -12.17 19.78
N VAL A 428 -33.60 -11.76 21.00
CA VAL A 428 -32.67 -10.65 21.21
C VAL A 428 -31.33 -11.12 20.67
N SER A 429 -30.96 -10.67 19.47
CA SER A 429 -29.56 -10.71 19.05
C SER A 429 -28.79 -9.99 20.14
N SER A 430 -27.90 -10.69 20.83
CA SER A 430 -26.85 -10.06 21.60
C SER A 430 -25.99 -9.28 20.62
N GLY A 431 -26.42 -8.06 20.30
CA GLY A 431 -25.55 -7.04 19.79
C GLY A 431 -24.38 -6.96 20.75
N VAL A 432 -23.17 -7.07 20.22
CA VAL A 432 -21.97 -6.72 20.95
C VAL A 432 -22.03 -5.22 21.17
N THR A 433 -22.83 -4.78 22.14
CA THR A 433 -22.78 -3.45 22.70
C THR A 433 -21.65 -3.45 23.71
N THR A 434 -20.54 -2.83 23.33
CA THR A 434 -19.53 -2.31 24.25
C THR A 434 -20.19 -1.29 25.18
N ALA A 435 -20.77 -1.77 26.28
CA ALA A 435 -21.27 -0.92 27.34
C ALA A 435 -20.08 -0.45 28.20
N VAL A 436 -19.64 0.78 27.96
CA VAL A 436 -18.89 1.58 28.94
C VAL A 436 -19.93 2.23 29.85
N ALA A 437 -20.01 1.80 31.11
CA ALA A 437 -20.51 2.63 32.20
C ALA A 437 -20.00 2.10 33.55
N ASP A 438 -19.43 3.03 34.31
CA ASP A 438 -18.93 2.90 35.68
C ASP A 438 -19.86 2.14 36.62
N GLN A 439 -19.28 1.31 37.49
CA GLN A 439 -19.74 1.21 38.88
C GLN A 439 -18.65 0.69 39.82
N THR A 440 -18.50 1.45 40.88
CA THR A 440 -17.59 1.36 42.01
C THR A 440 -17.70 0.07 42.82
N THR A 441 -16.53 -0.39 43.26
CA THR A 441 -16.25 -1.29 44.39
C THR A 441 -17.41 -1.63 45.34
N THR A 442 -17.83 -2.90 45.38
CA THR A 442 -18.05 -3.66 46.62
C THR A 442 -18.08 -5.19 46.33
N ALA A 443 -17.33 -5.93 47.14
CA ALA A 443 -17.28 -7.39 47.39
C ALA A 443 -17.81 -8.39 46.33
N ARG A 444 -16.88 -9.17 45.74
CA ARG A 444 -17.20 -10.42 45.00
C ARG A 444 -17.60 -11.56 45.97
N PRO A 445 -18.68 -12.31 45.74
CA PRO A 445 -18.90 -13.59 46.41
C PRO A 445 -17.99 -14.68 45.78
N ARG A 446 -17.26 -15.41 46.64
CA ARG A 446 -16.46 -16.58 46.27
C ARG A 446 -17.38 -17.79 46.14
N VAL A 447 -17.52 -18.35 44.94
CA VAL A 447 -18.12 -19.68 44.73
C VAL A 447 -16.99 -20.71 44.74
N SER A 448 -16.97 -21.61 45.73
CA SER A 448 -16.05 -22.75 45.78
C SER A 448 -16.60 -23.91 44.95
N ALA A 449 -15.94 -24.24 43.83
CA ALA A 449 -16.21 -25.46 43.08
C ALA A 449 -15.28 -26.58 43.55
N ALA A 450 -15.84 -27.74 43.89
CA ALA A 450 -15.09 -28.94 44.27
C ALA A 450 -14.35 -29.55 43.04
N PRO A 451 -13.15 -30.15 43.21
CA PRO A 451 -12.40 -30.72 42.11
C PRO A 451 -13.03 -32.01 41.57
N ARG A 452 -13.20 -32.07 40.24
CA ARG A 452 -13.76 -33.22 39.50
C ARG A 452 -12.70 -34.32 39.34
N LYS A 453 -12.99 -35.57 39.70
CA LYS A 453 -12.08 -36.72 39.53
C LYS A 453 -11.84 -37.03 38.04
N PRO A 454 -10.61 -37.38 37.62
CA PRO A 454 -10.31 -37.77 36.23
C PRO A 454 -10.91 -39.16 35.90
N ARG A 455 -11.46 -39.27 34.69
CA ARG A 455 -12.09 -40.46 34.12
C ARG A 455 -11.01 -41.39 33.53
N SER A 456 -11.07 -42.69 33.82
CA SER A 456 -10.15 -43.69 33.28
C SER A 456 -10.36 -43.92 31.78
N VAL A 457 -9.26 -43.97 31.04
CA VAL A 457 -9.23 -44.24 29.59
C VAL A 457 -9.32 -45.75 29.36
N ALA A 458 -10.28 -46.18 28.55
CA ALA A 458 -10.46 -47.58 28.15
C ALA A 458 -9.47 -47.97 27.03
N GLN A 459 -8.84 -49.13 27.14
CA GLN A 459 -7.93 -49.70 26.14
C GLN A 459 -8.70 -50.28 24.93
N PRO A 460 -8.14 -50.20 23.70
CA PRO A 460 -8.68 -50.92 22.55
C PRO A 460 -8.35 -52.41 22.59
N LYS A 461 -9.34 -53.26 22.27
CA LYS A 461 -9.21 -54.71 22.15
C LYS A 461 -8.37 -55.10 20.93
N SER A 462 -7.52 -56.10 21.12
CA SER A 462 -6.61 -56.72 20.16
C SER A 462 -7.32 -57.71 19.22
N GLU A 463 -7.17 -57.53 17.90
CA GLU A 463 -7.35 -58.60 16.92
C GLU A 463 -6.17 -58.59 15.92
N GLY A 464 -5.48 -59.75 15.82
CA GLY A 464 -4.76 -60.22 14.62
C GLY A 464 -3.46 -59.53 14.19
N GLY A 465 -2.34 -59.75 14.89
CA GLY A 465 -1.01 -59.37 14.41
C GLY A 465 -0.28 -60.48 13.64
N LEU A 466 -0.01 -60.25 12.35
CA LEU A 466 1.05 -60.94 11.59
C LEU A 466 2.42 -60.40 12.04
N LYS A 467 3.34 -61.31 12.38
CA LYS A 467 4.70 -61.00 12.85
C LYS A 467 5.60 -60.53 11.71
N VAL A 468 6.21 -59.35 11.86
CA VAL A 468 7.41 -58.94 11.11
C VAL A 468 8.44 -58.46 12.13
N GLY A 469 9.66 -59.00 12.05
CA GLY A 469 10.76 -58.77 13.00
C GLY A 469 11.40 -57.37 12.89
N PRO A 470 12.34 -57.04 13.78
CA PRO A 470 12.85 -55.68 13.94
C PRO A 470 13.82 -55.29 12.83
N VAL A 471 13.56 -54.14 12.19
CA VAL A 471 14.51 -53.44 11.32
C VAL A 471 15.15 -52.32 12.14
N THR A 472 16.47 -52.41 12.32
CA THR A 472 17.32 -51.38 12.91
C THR A 472 17.55 -50.25 11.91
N LEU A 473 17.18 -49.02 12.28
CA LEU A 473 17.56 -47.79 11.53
C LEU A 473 18.75 -47.11 12.23
N PRO A 474 19.78 -46.66 11.49
CA PRO A 474 20.93 -45.98 12.08
C PRO A 474 20.59 -44.54 12.50
N SER A 475 20.99 -44.18 13.71
CA SER A 475 20.88 -42.82 14.24
C SER A 475 21.93 -41.89 13.59
N VAL A 476 21.48 -40.92 12.80
CA VAL A 476 22.32 -39.83 12.32
C VAL A 476 22.33 -38.71 13.36
N SER A 477 23.49 -38.44 13.94
CA SER A 477 23.72 -37.32 14.86
C SER A 477 23.80 -36.00 14.11
N LEU A 478 22.90 -35.06 14.41
CA LEU A 478 22.99 -33.67 13.95
C LEU A 478 24.04 -32.91 14.81
N PRO A 479 24.94 -32.11 14.22
CA PRO A 479 25.87 -31.28 14.97
C PRO A 479 25.14 -30.10 15.64
N SER A 480 25.43 -29.87 16.92
CA SER A 480 24.90 -28.75 17.71
C SER A 480 25.45 -27.42 17.18
N VAL A 481 24.59 -26.60 16.59
CA VAL A 481 24.90 -25.19 16.28
C VAL A 481 24.70 -24.37 17.55
N SER A 482 25.77 -23.80 18.08
CA SER A 482 25.74 -22.82 19.16
C SER A 482 25.24 -21.47 18.63
N LEU A 483 24.07 -21.04 19.09
CA LEU A 483 23.59 -19.67 18.85
C LEU A 483 24.35 -18.71 19.79
N PRO A 484 24.88 -17.58 19.31
CA PRO A 484 25.43 -16.55 20.17
C PRO A 484 24.28 -15.89 20.97
N SER A 485 24.43 -15.85 22.29
CA SER A 485 23.51 -15.19 23.21
C SER A 485 23.50 -13.68 22.97
N VAL A 486 22.38 -13.14 22.48
CA VAL A 486 22.14 -11.70 22.43
C VAL A 486 21.62 -11.26 23.80
N SER A 487 22.31 -10.33 24.44
CA SER A 487 21.87 -9.70 25.69
C SER A 487 20.69 -8.76 25.41
N LEU A 488 19.52 -9.07 25.98
CA LEU A 488 18.36 -8.16 25.97
C LEU A 488 18.61 -7.00 26.96
N PRO A 489 18.46 -5.73 26.56
CA PRO A 489 18.73 -4.58 27.42
C PRO A 489 17.49 -4.13 28.22
N PHE A 490 16.70 -5.06 28.74
CA PHE A 490 15.60 -4.73 29.65
C PHE A 490 15.53 -5.72 30.80
N GLY A 491 16.00 -5.25 31.96
CA GLY A 491 15.94 -5.96 33.22
C GLY A 491 14.49 -6.16 33.68
N LYS A 492 14.28 -7.32 34.33
CA LYS A 492 13.05 -7.68 35.04
C LYS A 492 12.59 -6.54 35.95
N LYS A 493 11.38 -6.04 35.72
CA LYS A 493 10.43 -5.63 36.75
C LYS A 493 9.05 -6.11 36.35
#